data_AF-A0A292R569-F1
#
_entry.id   AF-A0A292R569-F1
#
_cell.length_a   1.000
_cell.length_b   1.000
_cell.length_c   1.000
_cell.angle_alpha   90.00
_cell.angle_beta   90.00
_cell.angle_gamma   90.00
#
_symmetry.space_group_name_H-M   'P 1'
#
loop_
_entity.id
_entity.type
_entity.pdbx_description
1 polymer ?
#
loop_
_entity_poly.entity_id
_entity_poly.type
_entity_poly.pdbx_seq_one_letter_code
_entity_poly.pdbx_strand_id
1 'polypeptide(L)'
;MKIEDMQLTQRLKTHIFKFDFTILIALVLLLATSCDSSDNNEDTVNLHNTNLEKKLFNTTWRRTKHIVAGKVYTDAVDDITFTNRRLPPMESCYAISFEGQYFGFWYINDDEQLSILWDASQNANLAGHCSVDYGGGDLDIIKLTDSELQYKRDDGVSFFYKLVGTSSGDENDDGTTIYEKPDIGFYDFTATKSSLKVQYKIYNKNDAKVTSAKIYYGTSSNPTKSKTATISGTLITANLSGLKAGTTYYVKCTATGKGGITTTTTTKCITNY
;
A
#
# COMPACT_ATOMS: atom_id res chain seq x y z
N MET A 1 -1.87 22.03 35.80
CA MET A 1 -1.07 20.87 35.37
C MET A 1 0.02 21.40 34.44
N LYS A 2 1.29 21.29 34.81
CA LYS A 2 2.39 21.89 34.03
C LYS A 2 2.59 21.06 32.76
N ILE A 3 3.04 21.69 31.67
CA ILE A 3 3.23 21.08 30.34
C ILE A 3 4.12 19.82 30.41
N GLU A 4 5.03 19.77 31.37
CA GLU A 4 5.92 18.63 31.64
C GLU A 4 5.16 17.38 32.13
N ASP A 5 4.12 17.54 32.96
CA ASP A 5 3.30 16.42 33.47
C ASP A 5 2.49 15.77 32.33
N MET A 6 2.05 16.58 31.36
CA MET A 6 1.27 16.13 30.21
C MET A 6 2.13 15.32 29.23
N GLN A 7 3.39 15.75 29.02
CA GLN A 7 4.37 15.02 28.21
C GLN A 7 4.78 13.68 28.86
N LEU A 8 4.98 13.66 30.18
CA LEU A 8 5.29 12.44 30.92
C LEU A 8 4.13 11.45 30.89
N THR A 9 2.90 11.93 31.04
CA THR A 9 1.68 11.10 30.95
C THR A 9 1.48 10.50 29.56
N GLN A 10 1.75 11.27 28.49
CA GLN A 10 1.73 10.75 27.13
C GLN A 10 2.82 9.69 26.90
N ARG A 11 4.06 9.94 27.34
CA ARG A 11 5.17 8.99 27.20
C ARG A 11 4.93 7.68 27.96
N LEU A 12 4.40 7.76 29.18
CA LEU A 12 4.00 6.57 29.95
C LEU A 12 2.90 5.78 29.23
N LYS A 13 1.86 6.45 28.70
CA LYS A 13 0.81 5.78 27.91
C LYS A 13 1.38 5.08 26.68
N THR A 14 2.25 5.74 25.92
CA THR A 14 2.89 5.13 24.74
C THR A 14 3.80 3.96 25.10
N HIS A 15 4.48 3.97 26.25
CA HIS A 15 5.31 2.86 26.70
C HIS A 15 4.50 1.69 27.26
N ILE A 16 3.47 1.95 28.07
CA ILE A 16 2.58 0.92 28.61
C ILE A 16 1.85 0.20 27.47
N PHE A 17 1.33 0.95 26.48
CA PHE A 17 0.64 0.36 25.32
C PHE A 17 1.57 -0.48 24.42
N LYS A 18 2.84 -0.07 24.26
CA LYS A 18 3.85 -0.86 23.54
C LYS A 18 4.26 -2.12 24.31
N PHE A 19 4.34 -2.05 25.64
CA PHE A 19 4.70 -3.17 26.50
C PHE A 19 3.62 -4.25 26.50
N ASP A 20 2.34 -3.86 26.59
CA ASP A 20 1.21 -4.79 26.52
C ASP A 20 1.06 -5.45 25.14
N PHE A 21 1.34 -4.71 24.05
CA PHE A 21 1.28 -5.24 22.68
C PHE A 21 2.40 -6.26 22.39
N THR A 22 3.61 -6.01 22.90
CA THR A 22 4.74 -6.95 22.74
C THR A 22 4.50 -8.24 23.53
N ILE A 23 3.87 -8.15 24.71
CA ILE A 23 3.49 -9.31 25.53
C ILE A 23 2.34 -10.10 24.89
N LEU A 24 1.33 -9.43 24.32
CA LEU A 24 0.22 -10.12 23.65
C LEU A 24 0.71 -10.88 22.39
N ILE A 25 1.64 -10.29 21.63
CA ILE A 25 2.29 -10.93 20.48
C ILE A 25 3.16 -12.12 20.92
N ALA A 26 3.95 -11.96 21.98
CA ALA A 26 4.73 -13.07 22.54
C ALA A 26 3.82 -14.20 23.04
N LEU A 27 2.66 -13.89 23.62
CA LEU A 27 1.69 -14.90 24.11
C LEU A 27 1.05 -15.68 22.95
N VAL A 28 0.73 -15.03 21.84
CA VAL A 28 0.22 -15.69 20.63
C VAL A 28 1.29 -16.59 19.99
N LEU A 29 2.57 -16.16 20.01
CA LEU A 29 3.70 -16.99 19.56
C LEU A 29 4.01 -18.16 20.52
N LEU A 30 3.83 -17.99 21.83
CA LEU A 30 4.07 -19.02 22.85
C LEU A 30 2.96 -20.09 22.94
N LEU A 31 1.73 -19.79 22.55
CA LEU A 31 0.64 -20.77 22.53
C LEU A 31 0.71 -21.73 21.33
N ALA A 32 1.51 -21.42 20.30
CA ALA A 32 1.79 -22.31 19.18
C ALA A 32 2.87 -23.37 19.50
N THR A 33 3.62 -23.22 20.60
CA THR A 33 4.58 -24.23 21.07
C THR A 33 3.93 -25.15 22.11
N SER A 34 2.92 -25.91 21.68
CA SER A 34 2.36 -27.02 22.46
C SER A 34 3.13 -28.30 22.11
N CYS A 35 4.15 -28.61 22.92
CA CYS A 35 4.86 -29.89 23.08
C CYS A 35 5.01 -30.79 21.84
N ASP A 36 6.20 -30.79 21.24
CA ASP A 36 6.93 -32.05 21.10
C ASP A 36 8.44 -31.80 21.17
N SER A 37 9.13 -32.63 21.95
CA SER A 37 10.56 -32.49 22.22
C SER A 37 11.37 -33.27 21.20
N SER A 38 11.95 -32.59 20.22
CA SER A 38 13.14 -33.10 19.54
C SER A 38 13.97 -31.95 18.98
N ASP A 39 15.16 -31.80 19.55
CA ASP A 39 16.25 -30.99 19.00
C ASP A 39 16.45 -31.32 17.51
N ASN A 40 16.31 -30.32 16.63
CA ASN A 40 17.10 -30.19 15.41
C ASN A 40 17.10 -28.73 14.93
N ASN A 41 18.27 -28.34 14.47
CA ASN A 41 18.67 -26.99 14.08
C ASN A 41 18.05 -26.58 12.74
N GLU A 42 17.65 -25.31 12.64
CA GLU A 42 17.24 -24.55 11.44
C GLU A 42 16.20 -25.19 10.50
N ASP A 43 14.94 -24.77 10.66
CA ASP A 43 14.11 -24.34 9.54
C ASP A 43 13.17 -23.24 10.05
N THR A 44 13.29 -22.05 9.48
CA THR A 44 12.32 -20.97 9.73
C THR A 44 11.01 -21.42 9.12
N VAL A 45 10.04 -21.79 9.97
CA VAL A 45 8.68 -22.21 9.57
C VAL A 45 8.15 -21.22 8.54
N ASN A 46 7.94 -21.68 7.29
CA ASN A 46 7.29 -20.87 6.28
C ASN A 46 5.87 -20.58 6.78
N LEU A 47 5.59 -19.31 7.06
CA LEU A 47 4.28 -18.86 7.54
C LEU A 47 3.38 -18.45 6.36
N HIS A 48 3.77 -18.76 5.11
CA HIS A 48 3.27 -18.07 3.91
C HIS A 48 3.05 -19.01 2.71
N ASN A 49 1.79 -19.17 2.33
CA ASN A 49 1.40 -19.68 1.03
C ASN A 49 1.47 -18.60 -0.05
N THR A 50 2.70 -18.31 -0.48
CA THR A 50 2.98 -17.24 -1.45
C THR A 50 2.27 -17.36 -2.80
N ASN A 51 1.77 -18.55 -3.17
CA ASN A 51 1.02 -18.76 -4.41
C ASN A 51 -0.39 -18.20 -4.31
N LEU A 52 -1.07 -18.40 -3.17
CA LEU A 52 -2.40 -17.85 -2.93
C LEU A 52 -2.32 -16.35 -2.64
N GLU A 53 -1.32 -15.90 -1.89
CA GLU A 53 -1.13 -14.48 -1.58
C GLU A 53 -0.95 -13.64 -2.86
N LYS A 54 -0.19 -14.13 -3.84
CA LYS A 54 -0.01 -13.46 -5.14
C LYS A 54 -1.32 -13.22 -5.90
N LYS A 55 -2.35 -14.04 -5.69
CA LYS A 55 -3.67 -13.82 -6.30
C LYS A 55 -4.41 -12.64 -5.70
N LEU A 56 -4.09 -12.28 -4.46
CA LEU A 56 -4.69 -11.15 -3.74
C LEU A 56 -3.83 -9.88 -3.80
N PHE A 57 -2.58 -9.95 -4.24
CA PHE A 57 -1.72 -8.77 -4.26
C PHE A 57 -2.28 -7.60 -5.06
N ASN A 58 -2.41 -6.47 -4.36
CA ASN A 58 -2.83 -5.17 -4.89
C ASN A 58 -4.22 -5.21 -5.54
N THR A 59 -5.12 -5.98 -4.92
CA THR A 59 -6.50 -6.14 -5.34
C THR A 59 -7.46 -5.57 -4.30
N THR A 60 -8.54 -4.95 -4.75
CA THR A 60 -9.60 -4.38 -3.91
C THR A 60 -10.89 -5.15 -4.11
N TRP A 61 -11.51 -5.54 -3.01
CA TRP A 61 -12.62 -6.47 -2.94
C TRP A 61 -13.77 -5.84 -2.18
N ARG A 62 -14.92 -5.77 -2.82
CA ARG A 62 -16.15 -5.25 -2.22
C ARG A 62 -16.93 -6.38 -1.58
N ARG A 63 -17.27 -6.22 -0.30
CA ARG A 63 -18.19 -7.15 0.36
C ARG A 63 -19.56 -7.04 -0.30
N THR A 64 -20.14 -8.19 -0.63
CA THR A 64 -21.46 -8.27 -1.27
C THR A 64 -22.51 -8.85 -0.34
N LYS A 65 -22.08 -9.73 0.57
CA LYS A 65 -22.91 -10.28 1.64
C LYS A 65 -22.07 -10.95 2.71
N HIS A 66 -22.70 -11.19 3.86
CA HIS A 66 -22.21 -12.14 4.86
C HIS A 66 -23.38 -12.99 5.40
N ILE A 67 -23.05 -14.17 5.94
CA ILE A 67 -24.02 -15.12 6.48
C ILE A 67 -23.68 -15.40 7.94
N VAL A 68 -24.63 -15.13 8.84
CA VAL A 68 -24.51 -15.39 10.28
C VAL A 68 -25.64 -16.34 10.68
N ALA A 69 -25.31 -17.51 11.22
CA ALA A 69 -26.29 -18.52 11.64
C ALA A 69 -27.38 -18.80 10.58
N GLY A 70 -26.99 -18.86 9.30
CA GLY A 70 -27.90 -19.11 8.16
C GLY A 70 -28.67 -17.88 7.65
N LYS A 71 -28.62 -16.74 8.35
CA LYS A 71 -29.24 -15.49 7.89
C LYS A 71 -28.30 -14.71 6.99
N VAL A 72 -28.83 -14.21 5.87
CA VAL A 72 -28.07 -13.45 4.86
C VAL A 72 -28.24 -11.95 5.08
N TYR A 73 -27.13 -11.23 5.02
CA TYR A 73 -27.05 -9.77 5.12
C TYR A 73 -26.33 -9.23 3.87
N THR A 74 -26.90 -8.22 3.19
CA THR A 74 -26.45 -7.72 1.86
C THR A 74 -26.23 -6.21 1.82
N ASP A 75 -26.53 -5.54 2.91
CA ASP A 75 -26.56 -4.10 3.13
C ASP A 75 -25.17 -3.48 3.38
N ALA A 76 -24.15 -4.33 3.48
CA ALA A 76 -22.85 -3.97 3.97
C ALA A 76 -21.83 -3.89 2.81
N VAL A 77 -21.65 -2.69 2.27
CA VAL A 77 -20.90 -2.40 1.03
C VAL A 77 -19.61 -1.66 1.37
N ASP A 78 -18.58 -2.42 1.68
CA ASP A 78 -17.28 -1.88 2.06
C ASP A 78 -16.16 -2.59 1.29
N ASP A 79 -15.07 -1.87 1.05
CA ASP A 79 -13.94 -2.30 0.25
C ASP A 79 -12.74 -2.65 1.14
N ILE A 80 -12.22 -3.87 0.93
CA ILE A 80 -10.98 -4.35 1.52
C ILE A 80 -9.91 -4.46 0.42
N THR A 81 -8.75 -3.89 0.65
CA THR A 81 -7.60 -3.99 -0.27
C THR A 81 -6.52 -4.86 0.35
N PHE A 82 -6.21 -5.97 -0.31
CA PHE A 82 -5.05 -6.79 -0.01
C PHE A 82 -3.85 -6.19 -0.75
N THR A 83 -2.86 -5.68 -0.01
CA THR A 83 -1.67 -5.10 -0.62
C THR A 83 -0.52 -6.11 -0.62
N ASN A 84 0.52 -5.88 -1.42
CA ASN A 84 1.78 -6.62 -1.30
C ASN A 84 2.84 -5.89 -0.45
N ARG A 85 2.44 -4.88 0.33
CA ARG A 85 3.32 -4.00 1.09
C ARG A 85 3.59 -4.63 2.45
N ARG A 86 4.83 -4.61 2.94
CA ARG A 86 5.17 -5.04 4.31
C ARG A 86 5.49 -3.80 5.13
N LEU A 87 4.89 -3.68 6.32
CA LEU A 87 5.02 -2.49 7.15
C LEU A 87 5.38 -2.88 8.60
N PRO A 88 6.17 -2.06 9.30
CA PRO A 88 6.31 -2.20 10.75
C PRO A 88 4.95 -2.07 11.47
N PRO A 89 4.76 -2.74 12.62
CA PRO A 89 5.72 -3.62 13.29
C PRO A 89 5.78 -5.07 12.76
N MET A 90 4.96 -5.46 11.77
CA MET A 90 4.83 -6.85 11.32
C MET A 90 5.31 -7.02 9.88
N GLU A 91 6.62 -6.96 9.66
CA GLU A 91 7.23 -7.07 8.34
C GLU A 91 7.16 -8.47 7.73
N SER A 92 6.81 -9.49 8.51
CA SER A 92 6.46 -10.81 7.99
C SER A 92 5.13 -10.77 7.24
N CYS A 93 4.17 -9.94 7.65
CA CYS A 93 2.85 -9.87 7.07
C CYS A 93 2.71 -8.73 6.04
N TYR A 94 1.68 -8.82 5.22
CA TYR A 94 1.32 -7.77 4.27
C TYR A 94 0.31 -6.80 4.88
N ALA A 95 0.36 -5.54 4.49
CA ALA A 95 -0.60 -4.53 4.90
C ALA A 95 -1.97 -4.79 4.25
N ILE A 96 -3.04 -4.64 5.03
CA ILE A 96 -4.42 -4.62 4.54
C ILE A 96 -4.98 -3.20 4.69
N SER A 97 -5.74 -2.76 3.69
CA SER A 97 -6.47 -1.49 3.79
C SER A 97 -7.97 -1.74 3.87
N PHE A 98 -8.65 -0.93 4.68
CA PHE A 98 -10.09 -0.86 4.79
C PHE A 98 -10.54 0.52 4.33
N GLU A 99 -11.49 0.60 3.40
CA GLU A 99 -11.98 1.87 2.83
C GLU A 99 -10.85 2.77 2.29
N GLY A 100 -9.86 2.15 1.65
CA GLY A 100 -8.70 2.83 1.07
C GLY A 100 -7.64 3.29 2.07
N GLN A 101 -7.81 3.05 3.37
CA GLN A 101 -6.83 3.39 4.41
C GLN A 101 -6.18 2.13 4.99
N TYR A 102 -4.85 2.14 5.13
CA TYR A 102 -4.12 1.07 5.81
C TYR A 102 -4.68 0.86 7.23
N PHE A 103 -5.05 -0.36 7.57
CA PHE A 103 -5.67 -0.64 8.87
C PHE A 103 -5.43 -2.05 9.40
N GLY A 104 -4.27 -2.65 9.11
CA GLY A 104 -3.91 -3.94 9.69
C GLY A 104 -3.00 -4.75 8.80
N PHE A 105 -2.92 -6.03 9.11
CA PHE A 105 -2.04 -6.99 8.45
C PHE A 105 -2.82 -8.19 7.95
N TRP A 106 -2.29 -8.85 6.92
CA TRP A 106 -2.79 -10.10 6.41
C TRP A 106 -1.65 -10.97 5.88
N TYR A 107 -1.91 -12.27 5.84
CA TYR A 107 -1.09 -13.26 5.15
C TYR A 107 -1.96 -14.50 4.90
N ILE A 108 -1.49 -15.44 4.08
CA ILE A 108 -2.11 -16.76 3.99
C ILE A 108 -1.11 -17.76 4.52
N ASN A 109 -1.47 -18.52 5.55
CA ASN A 109 -0.59 -19.52 6.13
C ASN A 109 -0.45 -20.75 5.21
N ASP A 110 0.49 -21.65 5.55
CA ASP A 110 0.75 -22.85 4.76
C ASP A 110 -0.47 -23.82 4.73
N ASP A 111 -1.36 -23.73 5.71
CA ASP A 111 -2.64 -24.45 5.78
C ASP A 111 -3.75 -23.82 4.91
N GLU A 112 -3.38 -22.86 4.04
CA GLU A 112 -4.27 -22.14 3.13
C GLU A 112 -5.37 -21.29 3.82
N GLN A 113 -5.17 -20.93 5.09
CA GLN A 113 -6.07 -20.03 5.80
C GLN A 113 -5.62 -18.57 5.66
N LEU A 114 -6.59 -17.70 5.42
CA LEU A 114 -6.38 -16.26 5.37
C LEU A 114 -6.36 -15.71 6.79
N SER A 115 -5.22 -15.17 7.22
CA SER A 115 -5.13 -14.48 8.51
C SER A 115 -5.33 -12.98 8.29
N ILE A 116 -6.24 -12.35 9.04
CA ILE A 116 -6.40 -10.88 9.07
C ILE A 116 -6.24 -10.38 10.50
N LEU A 117 -5.36 -9.41 10.71
CA LEU A 117 -5.10 -8.78 11.99
C LEU A 117 -5.37 -7.28 11.90
N TRP A 118 -6.40 -6.80 12.59
CA TRP A 118 -6.74 -5.38 12.61
C TRP A 118 -5.88 -4.61 13.61
N ASP A 119 -5.32 -3.47 13.18
CA ASP A 119 -4.40 -2.69 14.01
C ASP A 119 -5.15 -1.82 15.03
N ALA A 120 -5.40 -2.40 16.21
CA ALA A 120 -6.07 -1.73 17.33
C ALA A 120 -5.27 -0.54 17.89
N SER A 121 -3.97 -0.40 17.58
CA SER A 121 -3.17 0.74 18.03
C SER A 121 -3.57 2.05 17.32
N GLN A 122 -4.12 1.95 16.12
CA GLN A 122 -4.63 3.10 15.36
C GLN A 122 -6.03 3.48 15.81
N ASN A 123 -6.93 2.49 15.95
CA ASN A 123 -8.29 2.71 16.44
C ASN A 123 -8.90 1.40 16.97
N ALA A 124 -8.82 1.18 18.28
CA ALA A 124 -9.31 -0.05 18.91
C ALA A 124 -10.80 -0.33 18.67
N ASN A 125 -11.64 0.71 18.65
CA ASN A 125 -13.07 0.55 18.40
C ASN A 125 -13.32 0.06 16.96
N LEU A 126 -12.69 0.72 15.99
CA LEU A 126 -12.80 0.32 14.58
C LEU A 126 -12.20 -1.07 14.35
N ALA A 127 -11.08 -1.40 14.98
CA ALA A 127 -10.48 -2.74 14.88
C ALA A 127 -11.42 -3.82 15.44
N GLY A 128 -12.10 -3.55 16.56
CA GLY A 128 -13.13 -4.44 17.11
C GLY A 128 -14.32 -4.62 16.17
N HIS A 129 -14.85 -3.52 15.62
CA HIS A 129 -15.90 -3.57 14.60
C HIS A 129 -15.45 -4.38 13.38
N CYS A 130 -14.25 -4.12 12.86
CA CYS A 130 -13.78 -4.82 11.68
C CYS A 130 -13.57 -6.33 11.92
N SER A 131 -13.12 -6.70 13.11
CA SER A 131 -12.97 -8.12 13.50
C SER A 131 -14.31 -8.85 13.50
N VAL A 132 -15.38 -8.18 13.93
CA VAL A 132 -16.74 -8.75 13.93
C VAL A 132 -17.29 -8.82 12.51
N ASP A 133 -17.17 -7.73 11.75
CA ASP A 133 -17.90 -7.54 10.49
C ASP A 133 -17.14 -8.05 9.25
N TYR A 134 -15.82 -8.23 9.33
CA TYR A 134 -14.99 -8.71 8.23
C TYR A 134 -14.13 -9.92 8.60
N GLY A 135 -14.20 -10.37 9.86
CA GLY A 135 -13.37 -11.45 10.39
C GLY A 135 -12.05 -10.95 10.95
N GLY A 136 -11.39 -11.80 11.74
CA GLY A 136 -10.07 -11.56 12.30
C GLY A 136 -9.49 -12.89 12.79
N GLY A 137 -8.16 -12.99 12.84
CA GLY A 137 -7.48 -14.27 13.04
C GLY A 137 -7.51 -15.11 11.75
N ASP A 138 -7.40 -16.42 11.90
CA ASP A 138 -7.32 -17.38 10.78
C ASP A 138 -8.72 -17.70 10.22
N LEU A 139 -8.86 -17.59 8.90
CA LEU A 139 -10.12 -17.69 8.18
C LEU A 139 -9.99 -18.73 7.07
N ASP A 140 -10.89 -19.70 7.03
CA ASP A 140 -10.89 -20.74 6.00
C ASP A 140 -11.28 -20.14 4.64
N ILE A 141 -10.36 -20.17 3.67
CA ILE A 141 -10.66 -19.74 2.30
C ILE A 141 -11.55 -20.80 1.64
N ILE A 142 -12.79 -20.43 1.36
CA ILE A 142 -13.76 -21.31 0.71
C ILE A 142 -13.69 -21.18 -0.82
N LYS A 143 -13.37 -19.99 -1.31
CA LYS A 143 -13.28 -19.70 -2.74
C LYS A 143 -12.33 -18.55 -3.01
N LEU A 144 -11.39 -18.75 -3.92
CA LEU A 144 -10.51 -17.71 -4.43
C LEU A 144 -10.33 -17.88 -5.94
N THR A 145 -10.89 -16.94 -6.70
CA THR A 145 -10.83 -16.86 -8.16
C THR A 145 -10.44 -15.45 -8.59
N ASP A 146 -10.29 -15.20 -9.89
CA ASP A 146 -9.94 -13.87 -10.41
C ASP A 146 -10.99 -12.77 -10.14
N SER A 147 -12.20 -13.13 -9.68
CA SER A 147 -13.27 -12.14 -9.43
C SER A 147 -14.12 -12.41 -8.18
N GLU A 148 -13.87 -13.52 -7.47
CA GLU A 148 -14.62 -13.90 -6.28
C GLU A 148 -13.69 -14.37 -5.16
N LEU A 149 -13.90 -13.82 -3.97
CA LEU A 149 -13.28 -14.25 -2.73
C LEU A 149 -14.38 -14.59 -1.73
N GLN A 150 -14.24 -15.76 -1.08
CA GLN A 150 -15.08 -16.19 0.02
C GLN A 150 -14.20 -16.82 1.09
N TYR A 151 -14.43 -16.43 2.33
CA TYR A 151 -13.81 -17.07 3.48
C TYR A 151 -14.82 -17.22 4.62
N LYS A 152 -14.49 -18.09 5.56
CA LYS A 152 -15.35 -18.47 6.68
C LYS A 152 -14.56 -18.46 7.99
N ARG A 153 -15.19 -17.97 9.05
CA ARG A 153 -14.66 -18.01 10.41
C ARG A 153 -15.07 -19.30 11.13
N ASP A 154 -14.31 -19.70 12.14
CA ASP A 154 -14.53 -20.89 12.96
C ASP A 154 -15.94 -20.97 13.56
N ASP A 155 -16.50 -19.84 13.98
CA ASP A 155 -17.85 -19.69 14.52
C ASP A 155 -18.98 -19.84 13.47
N GLY A 156 -18.61 -20.08 12.21
CA GLY A 156 -19.54 -20.37 11.12
C GLY A 156 -19.89 -19.17 10.24
N VAL A 157 -19.46 -17.96 10.58
CA VAL A 157 -19.76 -16.76 9.79
C VAL A 157 -19.02 -16.81 8.45
N SER A 158 -19.74 -16.60 7.34
CA SER A 158 -19.17 -16.62 5.99
C SER A 158 -19.26 -15.26 5.33
N PHE A 159 -18.17 -14.82 4.70
CA PHE A 159 -18.07 -13.53 4.02
C PHE A 159 -17.84 -13.70 2.52
N PHE A 160 -18.46 -12.84 1.71
CA PHE A 160 -18.47 -12.96 0.24
C PHE A 160 -18.10 -11.64 -0.42
N TYR A 161 -17.11 -11.69 -1.31
CA TYR A 161 -16.55 -10.51 -1.95
C TYR A 161 -16.45 -10.65 -3.47
N LYS A 162 -16.51 -9.50 -4.15
CA LYS A 162 -16.25 -9.36 -5.58
C LYS A 162 -15.09 -8.41 -5.83
N LEU A 163 -14.24 -8.73 -6.79
CA LEU A 163 -13.16 -7.85 -7.21
C LEU A 163 -13.74 -6.55 -7.81
N VAL A 164 -13.28 -5.39 -7.34
CA VAL A 164 -13.71 -4.07 -7.83
C VAL A 164 -12.56 -3.18 -8.26
N GLY A 165 -11.32 -3.55 -7.97
CA GLY A 165 -10.15 -2.79 -8.41
C GLY A 165 -8.85 -3.58 -8.35
N THR A 166 -7.93 -3.24 -9.24
CA THR A 166 -6.54 -3.72 -9.24
C THR A 166 -5.63 -2.52 -9.40
N SER A 167 -4.64 -2.38 -8.53
CA SER A 167 -3.57 -1.40 -8.73
C SER A 167 -2.33 -2.12 -9.24
N SER A 168 -1.77 -1.67 -10.36
CA SER A 168 -0.44 -2.11 -10.81
C SER A 168 0.56 -1.78 -9.72
N GLY A 169 1.13 -2.82 -9.10
CA GLY A 169 2.03 -2.70 -7.96
C GLY A 169 3.20 -1.78 -8.28
N ASP A 170 3.28 -0.66 -7.58
CA ASP A 170 4.56 0.00 -7.40
C ASP A 170 5.27 -0.73 -6.25
N GLU A 171 6.39 -1.34 -6.62
CA GLU A 171 7.40 -1.91 -5.72
C GLU A 171 7.74 -0.88 -4.62
N ASN A 172 7.67 -1.32 -3.36
CA ASN A 172 8.22 -0.60 -2.21
C ASN A 172 7.69 0.84 -2.06
N ASP A 173 6.39 1.01 -1.77
CA ASP A 173 5.89 2.24 -1.13
C ASP A 173 6.32 2.18 0.35
N ASP A 174 7.59 2.56 0.57
CA ASP A 174 8.24 2.77 1.87
C ASP A 174 7.42 3.77 2.69
N GLY A 175 6.66 3.23 3.64
CA GLY A 175 5.99 3.96 4.70
C GLY A 175 4.66 4.59 4.29
N THR A 176 3.60 4.24 5.02
CA THR A 176 2.50 5.18 5.30
C THR A 176 3.12 6.40 5.97
N THR A 177 3.46 7.40 5.17
CA THR A 177 3.88 8.67 5.72
C THR A 177 2.64 9.55 5.86
N ILE A 178 2.59 10.35 6.93
CA ILE A 178 1.58 11.42 7.09
C ILE A 178 1.66 12.49 5.99
N TYR A 179 2.55 12.33 5.01
CA TYR A 179 2.79 13.26 3.93
C TYR A 179 1.99 12.83 2.70
N GLU A 180 1.39 13.81 2.03
CA GLU A 180 0.66 13.56 0.79
C GLU A 180 1.60 13.06 -0.33
N LYS A 181 1.07 12.30 -1.29
CA LYS A 181 1.79 12.01 -2.53
C LYS A 181 2.07 13.29 -3.30
N PRO A 182 3.19 13.38 -4.05
CA PRO A 182 3.45 14.55 -4.89
C PRO A 182 2.30 14.79 -5.87
N ASP A 183 1.70 15.98 -5.85
CA ASP A 183 0.78 16.45 -6.87
C ASP A 183 1.60 17.23 -7.91
N ILE A 184 1.73 16.63 -9.11
CA ILE A 184 2.53 17.17 -10.20
C ILE A 184 1.76 17.18 -11.51
N GLY A 185 1.94 18.24 -12.29
CA GLY A 185 1.32 18.37 -13.61
C GLY A 185 2.28 18.92 -14.66
N PHE A 186 2.06 18.57 -15.93
CA PHE A 186 2.77 19.20 -17.04
C PHE A 186 2.52 20.71 -17.00
N TYR A 187 3.58 21.52 -17.13
CA TYR A 187 3.49 22.96 -17.01
C TYR A 187 3.77 23.66 -18.33
N ASP A 188 4.97 23.45 -18.88
CA ASP A 188 5.39 24.12 -20.11
C ASP A 188 6.53 23.36 -20.79
N PHE A 189 6.79 23.68 -22.05
CA PHE A 189 8.02 23.29 -22.72
C PHE A 189 8.50 24.36 -23.69
N THR A 190 9.82 24.47 -23.84
CA THR A 190 10.43 25.21 -24.95
C THR A 190 11.20 24.27 -25.85
N ALA A 191 11.17 24.55 -27.14
CA ALA A 191 11.76 23.71 -28.18
C ALA A 191 12.80 24.48 -28.98
N THR A 192 13.88 23.78 -29.33
CA THR A 192 14.76 24.13 -30.45
C THR A 192 14.66 23.03 -31.51
N LYS A 193 15.49 23.11 -32.57
CA LYS A 193 15.58 22.05 -33.57
C LYS A 193 16.08 20.72 -32.98
N SER A 194 16.87 20.76 -31.91
CA SER A 194 17.55 19.57 -31.38
C SER A 194 17.44 19.39 -29.87
N SER A 195 16.62 20.19 -29.20
CA SER A 195 16.40 20.11 -27.77
C SER A 195 14.99 20.46 -27.35
N LEU A 196 14.60 19.94 -26.18
CA LEU A 196 13.39 20.32 -25.45
C LEU A 196 13.79 20.67 -24.02
N LYS A 197 13.38 21.84 -23.53
CA LYS A 197 13.34 22.12 -22.09
C LYS A 197 11.92 21.86 -21.63
N VAL A 198 11.73 20.81 -20.84
CA VAL A 198 10.40 20.40 -20.35
C VAL A 198 10.26 20.77 -18.88
N GLN A 199 9.11 21.32 -18.52
CA GLN A 199 8.80 21.75 -17.17
C GLN A 199 7.49 21.14 -16.66
N TYR A 200 7.54 20.68 -15.41
CA TYR A 200 6.37 20.25 -14.64
C TYR A 200 6.26 21.13 -13.38
N LYS A 201 5.05 21.33 -12.90
CA LYS A 201 4.76 22.08 -11.68
C LYS A 201 4.39 21.10 -10.56
N ILE A 202 4.89 21.38 -9.36
CA ILE A 202 4.54 20.68 -8.13
C ILE A 202 3.55 21.57 -7.37
N TYR A 203 2.37 21.05 -7.06
CA TYR A 203 1.31 21.81 -6.39
C TYR A 203 1.38 21.72 -4.86
N ASN A 204 1.86 20.61 -4.31
CA ASN A 204 1.96 20.37 -2.86
C ASN A 204 3.40 20.06 -2.40
N LYS A 205 4.42 20.73 -2.98
CA LYS A 205 5.85 20.41 -2.77
C LYS A 205 6.24 20.22 -1.30
N ASN A 206 5.79 21.13 -0.44
CA ASN A 206 6.17 21.15 0.97
C ASN A 206 5.45 20.08 1.78
N ASP A 207 4.21 19.78 1.42
CA ASP A 207 3.37 18.78 2.11
C ASP A 207 3.82 17.38 1.70
N ALA A 208 4.09 17.16 0.41
CA ALA A 208 4.64 15.91 -0.09
C ALA A 208 6.14 15.70 0.15
N LYS A 209 6.86 16.75 0.60
CA LYS A 209 8.32 16.74 0.82
C LYS A 209 9.08 16.18 -0.39
N VAL A 210 8.82 16.71 -1.59
CA VAL A 210 9.41 16.20 -2.84
C VAL A 210 10.94 16.35 -2.84
N THR A 211 11.66 15.23 -3.03
CA THR A 211 13.12 15.15 -2.96
C THR A 211 13.79 14.95 -4.32
N SER A 212 13.14 14.26 -5.26
CA SER A 212 13.73 13.98 -6.57
C SER A 212 12.68 13.88 -7.67
N ALA A 213 13.10 14.06 -8.92
CA ALA A 213 12.25 13.90 -10.08
C ALA A 213 13.04 13.42 -11.31
N LYS A 214 12.35 12.71 -12.19
CA LYS A 214 12.90 12.15 -13.43
C LYS A 214 11.90 12.34 -14.56
N ILE A 215 12.38 12.76 -15.73
CA ILE A 215 11.55 12.89 -16.93
C ILE A 215 11.91 11.77 -17.90
N TYR A 216 10.89 11.04 -18.32
CA TYR A 216 10.94 10.03 -19.36
C TYR A 216 10.55 10.67 -20.69
N TYR A 217 11.23 10.30 -21.77
CA TYR A 217 11.01 10.86 -23.10
C TYR A 217 11.31 9.87 -24.22
N GLY A 218 10.60 9.98 -25.35
CA GLY A 218 10.81 9.09 -26.49
C GLY A 218 9.84 9.38 -27.62
N THR A 219 9.98 8.70 -28.76
CA THR A 219 9.06 8.84 -29.90
C THR A 219 7.89 7.86 -29.85
N SER A 220 7.84 6.98 -28.85
CA SER A 220 6.72 6.09 -28.55
C SER A 220 5.87 6.64 -27.40
N SER A 221 4.59 6.26 -27.35
CA SER A 221 3.63 6.71 -26.33
C SER A 221 3.96 6.26 -24.91
N ASN A 222 4.78 5.22 -24.74
CA ASN A 222 5.32 4.79 -23.46
C ASN A 222 6.85 4.92 -23.44
N PRO A 223 7.40 6.11 -23.14
CA PRO A 223 8.83 6.33 -23.16
C PRO A 223 9.54 5.65 -21.98
N THR A 224 10.64 4.96 -22.26
CA THR A 224 11.50 4.30 -21.25
C THR A 224 12.81 5.05 -21.01
N LYS A 225 13.32 5.78 -22.02
CA LYS A 225 14.51 6.62 -21.87
C LYS A 225 14.21 7.76 -20.89
N SER A 226 15.12 8.01 -19.95
CA SER A 226 14.90 8.99 -18.90
C SER A 226 16.09 9.92 -18.67
N LYS A 227 15.83 11.04 -18.00
CA LYS A 227 16.82 12.01 -17.55
C LYS A 227 16.41 12.54 -16.18
N THR A 228 17.37 12.63 -15.27
CA THR A 228 17.16 13.30 -13.97
C THR A 228 16.77 14.75 -14.20
N ALA A 229 15.76 15.21 -13.47
CA ALA A 229 15.27 16.58 -13.55
C ALA A 229 15.74 17.39 -12.33
N THR A 230 15.92 18.69 -12.53
CA THR A 230 16.25 19.63 -11.46
C THR A 230 14.97 20.17 -10.84
N ILE A 231 14.91 20.19 -9.51
CA ILE A 231 13.81 20.79 -8.77
C ILE A 231 14.26 22.17 -8.26
N SER A 232 13.61 23.24 -8.70
CA SER A 232 13.86 24.60 -8.21
C SER A 232 12.53 25.27 -7.88
N GLY A 233 12.35 25.63 -6.60
CA GLY A 233 11.04 26.02 -6.09
C GLY A 233 10.00 24.92 -6.36
N THR A 234 8.88 25.28 -6.97
CA THR A 234 7.78 24.39 -7.36
C THR A 234 7.93 23.83 -8.78
N LEU A 235 9.05 24.06 -9.47
CA LEU A 235 9.26 23.60 -10.85
C LEU A 235 10.24 22.43 -10.92
N ILE A 236 9.86 21.41 -11.68
CA ILE A 236 10.71 20.31 -12.13
C ILE A 236 11.12 20.61 -13.57
N THR A 237 12.41 20.68 -13.86
CA THR A 237 12.94 21.03 -15.20
C THR A 237 13.93 19.99 -15.70
N ALA A 238 13.80 19.54 -16.95
CA ALA A 238 14.84 18.79 -17.64
C ALA A 238 15.13 19.37 -19.03
N ASN A 239 16.42 19.44 -19.37
CA ASN A 239 16.89 19.83 -20.70
C ASN A 239 17.25 18.55 -21.48
N LEU A 240 16.43 18.18 -22.46
CA LEU A 240 16.63 17.05 -23.36
C LEU A 240 17.37 17.54 -24.61
N SER A 241 18.45 16.89 -25.01
CA SER A 241 19.28 17.30 -26.15
C SER A 241 19.53 16.14 -27.11
N GLY A 242 20.04 16.44 -28.31
CA GLY A 242 20.32 15.43 -29.34
C GLY A 242 19.04 14.87 -29.99
N LEU A 243 17.99 15.68 -30.03
CA LEU A 243 16.70 15.31 -30.61
C LEU A 243 16.68 15.62 -32.12
N LYS A 244 15.82 14.94 -32.87
CA LYS A 244 15.60 15.20 -34.30
C LYS A 244 14.66 16.40 -34.46
N ALA A 245 14.90 17.23 -35.49
CA ALA A 245 14.03 18.37 -35.82
C ALA A 245 12.64 17.91 -36.29
N GLY A 246 11.61 18.74 -36.07
CA GLY A 246 10.23 18.48 -36.48
C GLY A 246 9.62 17.17 -35.96
N THR A 247 10.14 16.64 -34.85
CA THR A 247 9.78 15.30 -34.35
C THR A 247 8.96 15.41 -33.06
N THR A 248 7.85 14.67 -33.00
CA THR A 248 7.04 14.55 -31.77
C THR A 248 7.71 13.61 -30.78
N TYR A 249 7.90 14.10 -29.56
CA TYR A 249 8.34 13.35 -28.41
C TYR A 249 7.22 13.27 -27.37
N TYR A 250 7.05 12.10 -26.80
CA TYR A 250 6.19 11.79 -25.68
C TYR A 250 7.01 11.94 -24.40
N VAL A 251 6.51 12.72 -23.45
CA VAL A 251 7.19 12.98 -22.17
C VAL A 251 6.28 12.69 -20.99
N LYS A 252 6.84 12.13 -19.91
CA LYS A 252 6.17 12.00 -18.61
C LYS A 252 7.16 12.23 -17.49
N CYS A 253 6.73 12.82 -16.39
CA CYS A 253 7.53 13.03 -15.18
C CYS A 253 7.13 12.04 -14.09
N THR A 254 8.13 11.57 -13.35
CA THR A 254 7.98 10.97 -12.02
C THR A 254 8.58 11.90 -10.98
N ALA A 255 7.87 12.12 -9.87
CA ALA A 255 8.41 12.82 -8.71
C ALA A 255 8.30 11.93 -7.49
N THR A 256 9.35 11.94 -6.67
CA THR A 256 9.45 11.19 -5.43
C THR A 256 9.42 12.18 -4.27
N GLY A 257 8.48 11.98 -3.35
CA GLY A 257 8.41 12.68 -2.08
C GLY A 257 8.31 11.68 -0.92
N LYS A 258 8.13 12.19 0.30
CA LYS A 258 7.90 11.32 1.46
C LYS A 258 6.59 10.56 1.37
N GLY A 259 5.54 11.13 0.77
CA GLY A 259 4.27 10.44 0.54
C GLY A 259 4.31 9.34 -0.51
N GLY A 260 5.45 9.12 -1.16
CA GLY A 260 5.64 8.14 -2.22
C GLY A 260 5.97 8.78 -3.57
N ILE A 261 5.70 8.03 -4.65
CA ILE A 261 6.02 8.42 -6.03
C ILE A 261 4.74 8.73 -6.80
N THR A 262 4.75 9.82 -7.56
CA THR A 262 3.69 10.14 -8.53
C THR A 262 4.25 10.17 -9.94
N THR A 263 3.54 9.53 -10.87
CA THR A 263 3.85 9.55 -12.30
C THR A 263 2.75 10.27 -13.07
N THR A 264 3.12 11.30 -13.83
CA THR A 264 2.17 12.00 -14.72
C THR A 264 1.77 11.17 -15.94
N THR A 265 0.63 11.52 -16.54
CA THR A 265 0.27 11.06 -17.88
C THR A 265 1.23 11.61 -18.93
N THR A 266 1.33 10.90 -20.06
CA THR A 266 2.20 11.28 -21.16
C THR A 266 1.68 12.52 -21.90
N THR A 267 2.56 13.50 -22.12
CA THR A 267 2.31 14.72 -22.92
C THR A 267 3.12 14.69 -24.22
N LYS A 268 2.58 15.23 -25.31
CA LYS A 268 3.31 15.38 -26.59
C LYS A 268 4.00 16.75 -26.64
N CYS A 269 5.28 16.75 -26.97
CA CYS A 269 6.08 17.94 -27.26
C CYS A 269 6.70 17.78 -28.65
N ILE A 270 6.91 18.86 -29.40
CA ILE A 270 7.50 18.80 -30.73
C ILE A 270 8.74 19.68 -30.79
N THR A 271 9.82 19.18 -31.42
CA THR A 271 10.99 20.00 -31.73
C THR A 271 10.72 20.91 -32.93
N ASN A 272 11.39 22.05 -32.99
CA ASN A 272 11.23 22.96 -34.12
C ASN A 272 11.77 22.34 -35.41
N TYR A 273 11.27 22.82 -36.55
CA TYR A 273 11.78 22.50 -37.88
C TYR A 273 13.11 23.21 -38.16
#